data_AF-A0AAP8N793-F1
#
_entry.id   AF-A0AAP8N793-F1
#
_cell.length_a   1.000
_cell.length_b   1.000
_cell.length_c   1.000
_cell.angle_alpha   90.00
_cell.angle_beta   90.00
_cell.angle_gamma   90.00
#
_symmetry.space_group_name_H-M   'P 1'
#
loop_
_entity.id
_entity.type
_entity.pdbx_description
1 polymer ?
#
loop_
_entity_poly.entity_id
_entity_poly.type
_entity_poly.pdbx_seq_one_letter_code
_entity_poly.pdbx_strand_id
1 'polypeptide(L)' 'AEQREHVVVVDHVDEMRWTDALKVGCAQCLAMIPGTSRSGSTIIGGLLFGLSRKTATEFSFFLAMPTMVGAAVYSGYK' A
#
# COMPACT_ATOMS: atom_id res chain seq x y z
N ALA A 1 -7.05 21.12 0.45
CA ALA A 1 -7.21 19.65 0.59
C ALA A 1 -6.28 19.19 1.70
N GLU A 2 -6.83 19.14 2.91
CA GLU A 2 -6.30 18.63 4.19
C GLU A 2 -4.78 18.49 4.37
N GLN A 3 -4.16 19.56 4.87
CA GLN A 3 -3.13 19.44 5.90
C GLN A 3 -3.82 19.04 7.21
N ARG A 4 -4.21 17.77 7.37
CA ARG A 4 -4.32 17.23 8.73
C ARG A 4 -2.90 16.98 9.21
N GLU A 5 -2.56 17.42 10.41
CA GLU A 5 -1.31 17.07 11.10
C GLU A 5 -1.27 15.54 11.23
N HIS A 6 -0.74 14.90 10.20
CA HIS A 6 -0.55 13.47 10.19
C HIS A 6 0.75 13.23 10.96
N VAL A 7 0.64 12.65 12.15
CA VAL A 7 1.84 12.23 12.90
C VAL A 7 2.46 11.09 12.09
N VAL A 8 3.53 11.42 11.35
CA VAL A 8 4.29 10.47 10.56
C VAL A 8 5.21 9.73 11.52
N VAL A 9 5.00 8.43 11.63
CA VAL A 9 5.83 7.52 12.43
C VAL A 9 6.88 6.84 11.56
N VAL A 10 6.56 6.62 10.28
CA VAL A 10 7.44 5.99 9.30
C VAL A 10 7.55 6.91 8.09
N ASP A 11 8.70 7.55 7.89
CA ASP A 11 8.87 8.51 6.81
C ASP A 11 9.40 7.85 5.53
N HIS A 12 10.22 6.80 5.66
CA HIS A 12 10.81 6.03 4.55
C HIS A 12 10.37 4.56 4.53
N VAL A 13 10.28 3.94 3.35
CA VAL A 13 9.96 2.52 3.18
C VAL A 13 10.94 1.61 3.92
N ASP A 14 12.22 1.96 3.92
CA ASP A 14 13.28 1.15 4.58
C ASP A 14 13.12 1.11 6.12
N GLU A 15 12.36 2.04 6.70
CA GLU A 15 12.05 2.09 8.13
C GLU A 15 10.81 1.26 8.49
N MET A 16 10.06 0.76 7.50
CA MET A 16 8.88 -0.05 7.75
C MET A 16 9.26 -1.34 8.46
N ARG A 17 8.60 -1.59 9.59
CA ARG A 17 8.71 -2.90 10.25
C ARG A 17 7.78 -3.88 9.56
N TRP A 18 8.09 -5.17 9.67
CA TRP A 18 7.22 -6.24 9.16
C TRP A 18 5.77 -6.13 9.68
N THR A 19 5.59 -5.59 10.90
CA THR A 19 4.29 -5.33 11.49
C THR A 19 3.51 -4.27 10.72
N ASP A 20 4.16 -3.26 10.17
CA ASP A 20 3.51 -2.18 9.42
C ASP A 20 3.08 -2.68 8.04
N ALA A 21 3.93 -3.49 7.39
CA ALA A 21 3.57 -4.22 6.18
C ALA A 21 2.34 -5.12 6.39
N LEU A 22 2.27 -5.84 7.51
CA LEU A 22 1.12 -6.68 7.85
C LEU A 22 -0.16 -5.85 8.06
N LYS A 23 -0.08 -4.74 8.78
CA LYS A 23 -1.24 -3.83 8.98
C LYS A 23 -1.77 -3.30 7.64
N VAL A 24 -0.87 -2.85 6.75
CA VAL A 24 -1.26 -2.39 5.40
C VAL A 24 -1.87 -3.52 4.58
N GLY A 25 -1.34 -4.74 4.67
CA GLY A 25 -1.94 -5.93 4.07
C GLY A 25 -3.35 -6.22 4.58
N CYS A 26 -3.60 -6.07 5.89
CA CYS A 26 -4.95 -6.17 6.45
C CYS A 26 -5.88 -5.07 5.91
N ALA A 27 -5.39 -3.85 5.73
CA ALA A 27 -6.17 -2.77 5.10
C ALA A 27 -6.47 -3.08 3.61
N GLN A 28 -5.58 -3.78 2.91
CA GLN A 28 -5.83 -4.22 1.53
C GLN A 28 -7.00 -5.21 1.42
N CYS A 29 -7.35 -5.94 2.48
CA CYS A 29 -8.55 -6.79 2.48
C CYS A 29 -9.83 -5.97 2.23
N LEU A 30 -9.85 -4.68 2.59
CA LEU A 30 -10.95 -3.77 2.27
C LEU A 30 -11.10 -3.53 0.76
N ALA A 31 -10.03 -3.75 -0.03
CA ALA A 31 -10.09 -3.70 -1.50
C ALA A 31 -10.98 -4.79 -2.11
N MET A 32 -11.36 -5.83 -1.35
CA MET A 32 -12.29 -6.85 -1.84
C MET A 32 -13.73 -6.33 -1.95
N ILE A 33 -14.05 -5.18 -1.36
CA ILE A 33 -15.35 -4.54 -1.52
C ILE A 33 -15.42 -3.95 -2.95
N PRO A 34 -16.37 -4.39 -3.80
CA PRO A 34 -16.50 -3.91 -5.17
C PRO A 34 -16.58 -2.38 -5.23
N GLY A 35 -15.75 -1.76 -6.06
CA GLY A 35 -15.62 -0.30 -6.14
C GLY A 35 -14.52 0.31 -5.26
N THR A 36 -13.91 -0.47 -4.37
CA THR A 36 -12.74 -0.05 -3.58
C THR A 36 -11.45 -0.27 -4.38
N SER A 37 -10.63 0.77 -4.51
CA SER A 37 -9.33 0.63 -5.17
C SER A 37 -8.32 -0.08 -4.26
N ARG A 38 -7.56 -1.04 -4.81
CA ARG A 38 -6.42 -1.66 -4.13
C ARG A 38 -5.36 -0.63 -3.73
N SER A 39 -5.04 0.33 -4.60
CA SER A 39 -4.08 1.38 -4.25
C SER A 39 -4.65 2.32 -3.20
N GLY A 40 -5.95 2.65 -3.30
CA GLY A 40 -6.63 3.52 -2.32
C GLY A 40 -6.64 2.92 -0.92
N SER A 41 -7.04 1.65 -0.79
CA SER A 41 -7.09 0.94 0.50
C SER A 41 -5.71 0.78 1.16
N THR A 42 -4.66 0.50 0.39
CA THR A 42 -3.29 0.39 0.91
C THR A 42 -2.68 1.74 1.27
N ILE A 43 -2.90 2.79 0.46
CA ILE A 43 -2.40 4.15 0.74
C ILE A 43 -3.11 4.75 1.95
N ILE A 44 -4.45 4.68 1.98
CA ILE A 44 -5.23 5.20 3.11
C ILE A 44 -4.96 4.38 4.37
N GLY A 45 -4.86 3.06 4.27
CA GLY A 45 -4.46 2.21 5.38
C GLY A 45 -3.07 2.55 5.92
N GLY A 46 -2.09 2.73 5.03
CA GLY A 46 -0.74 3.15 5.39
C GLY A 46 -0.73 4.50 6.12
N LEU A 47 -1.44 5.48 5.59
CA LEU A 47 -1.63 6.76 6.27
C LEU A 47 -2.21 6.51 7.67
N LEU A 48 -3.35 5.82 7.81
CA LEU A 48 -3.95 5.53 9.12
C LEU A 48 -3.01 4.83 10.12
N PHE A 49 -2.03 4.06 9.65
CA PHE A 49 -1.03 3.40 10.50
C PHE A 49 0.25 4.21 10.74
N GLY A 50 0.31 5.46 10.27
CA GLY A 50 1.41 6.39 10.52
C GLY A 50 2.50 6.41 9.44
N LEU A 51 2.27 5.84 8.26
CA LEU A 51 3.19 5.97 7.14
C LEU A 51 3.05 7.36 6.51
N SER A 52 4.15 7.94 6.05
CA SER A 52 4.12 9.12 5.20
C SER A 52 3.37 8.81 3.91
N ARG A 53 2.75 9.83 3.29
CA ARG A 53 2.04 9.66 2.01
C ARG A 53 2.94 9.09 0.93
N LYS A 54 4.21 9.50 0.92
CA LYS A 54 5.23 9.00 -0.01
C LYS A 54 5.48 7.51 0.23
N THR A 55 5.77 7.12 1.47
CA THR A 55 6.05 5.72 1.85
C THR A 55 4.85 4.81 1.63
N ALA A 56 3.64 5.24 1.98
CA ALA A 56 2.42 4.48 1.73
C ALA A 56 2.19 4.24 0.22
N THR A 57 2.52 5.22 -0.62
CA THR A 57 2.39 5.12 -2.09
C THR A 57 3.46 4.20 -2.69
N GLU A 58 4.73 4.38 -2.31
CA GLU A 58 5.84 3.52 -2.75
C GLU A 58 5.60 2.06 -2.33
N PHE A 59 5.21 1.83 -1.08
CA PHE A 59 4.88 0.50 -0.59
C PHE A 59 3.69 -0.13 -1.34
N SER A 60 2.64 0.67 -1.64
CA SER A 60 1.50 0.20 -2.46
C SER A 60 1.93 -0.27 -3.86
N PHE A 61 2.88 0.44 -4.49
CA PHE A 61 3.48 0.02 -5.76
C PHE A 61 4.35 -1.23 -5.62
N PHE A 62 5.16 -1.34 -4.56
CA PHE A 62 5.94 -2.56 -4.32
C PHE A 62 5.06 -3.78 -4.07
N LEU A 63 3.93 -3.61 -3.39
CA LEU A 63 2.94 -4.67 -3.20
C LEU A 63 2.26 -5.07 -4.53
N ALA A 64 2.14 -4.12 -5.47
CA ALA A 64 1.65 -4.36 -6.82
C ALA A 64 2.64 -5.09 -7.73
N MET A 65 3.95 -4.89 -7.54
CA MET A 65 5.00 -5.42 -8.42
C MET A 65 4.92 -6.96 -8.61
N PRO A 66 4.84 -7.80 -7.55
CA PRO A 66 4.78 -9.26 -7.73
C PRO A 66 3.56 -9.71 -8.53
N THR A 67 2.42 -9.08 -8.32
CA THR A 67 1.18 -9.41 -9.05
C THR A 67 1.24 -8.94 -10.49
N MET A 68 1.80 -7.75 -10.74
CA MET A 68 1.92 -7.20 -12.09
C MET A 68 2.96 -7.98 -12.93
N VAL A 69 4.09 -8.35 -12.33
CA VAL A 69 5.10 -9.21 -12.98
C VAL A 69 4.54 -10.59 -13.26
N GLY A 70 3.87 -11.23 -12.28
CA GLY A 70 3.23 -12.53 -12.48
C GLY A 70 2.18 -12.51 -13.59
N ALA A 71 1.34 -11.48 -13.64
CA ALA A 71 0.35 -11.29 -14.69
C ALA A 71 1.00 -11.05 -16.06
N ALA A 72 2.04 -10.20 -16.13
CA ALA A 72 2.75 -9.91 -17.37
C ALA A 72 3.46 -11.16 -17.93
N VAL A 73 4.11 -11.96 -17.07
CA VAL A 73 4.73 -13.22 -17.48
C VAL A 73 3.67 -14.21 -17.98
N TYR A 74 2.57 -14.38 -17.24
CA TYR A 74 1.50 -15.30 -17.66
C TYR A 74 0.84 -14.87 -18.98
N SER A 75 0.55 -13.58 -19.15
CA SER A 75 -0.01 -13.03 -20.39
C SER A 75 0.98 -13.00 -21.55
N GLY A 76 2.29 -12.89 -21.30
CA GLY A 76 3.30 -12.93 -22.36
C GLY A 76 3.69 -14.35 -22.78
N TYR A 77 3.53 -15.33 -21.89
CA TYR A 77 3.81 -16.75 -22.17
C TYR A 77 2.66 -17.46 -22.89
N LYS A 78 1.44 -16.91 -22.83
CA LYS A 78 0.22 -17.45 -23.45
C LYS A 78 -0.15 -16.67 -24.70
#